data_AF-A0A0P9C8G2-F1
#
_entry.id   AF-A0A0P9C8G2-F1
#
_cell.length_a   1.000
_cell.length_b   1.000
_cell.length_c   1.000
_cell.angle_alpha   90.00
_cell.angle_beta   90.00
_cell.angle_gamma   90.00
#
_symmetry.space_group_name_H-M   'P 1'
#
loop_
_entity.id
_entity.type
_entity.pdbx_description
1 polymer ?
#
loop_
_entity_poly.entity_id
_entity_poly.type
_entity_poly.pdbx_seq_one_letter_code
_entity_poly.pdbx_strand_id
1 'polypeptide(L)'
;MRQTIHATEQELKRIFSDDYFFRIPGYQRPYSWTRDHTATLLQDLIDSLPDDGVGMQEASPYFLGSIVLMKDPNYPEADVVDGQQRLTTLTILLAALRDLSAAGAADALHKYICELGDKFSGTEDRFRLQLRPRDRPFFREQVQSPNGTTLYRADDRELSDSQRNIQDNARFLVEQLTELGEERRDQLAMFLLQRCYLVVVSASDQASAYRIFSVMNDRGMDLEPTDILKADIIGGIPQEQEQHYTELWEGLEEDLGRDRFADLFGHIRMIHRKAKARQALMQEIRETLQPERSPRDFIDHTLVPMARAFRTIENADYGSAAEALAINRHLTVLNRLDNSDWLPPAIAFISRFESRPAQVRTFLQDLERLAYALFILRAPVNERMERYIRVLDAMDRSQPLDQEESPLQLSFAEKQRVQEALDGPLYTQVQLRLPILLRLEDELAESESVTSHPRIVSVEQVLPSSPPAEGEWAQRFPDAASRKEQANRLGNLVLMPRTKNPEAQKWDFARKKAEYLAREGETPFALTAQVLEVPEWTPEALDRRHRQLVGLLARAWRLT
;
A
#
# COMPACT_ATOMS: atom_id res chain seq x y z
N MET A 1 42.55 0.11 -16.38
CA MET A 1 41.31 0.91 -16.27
C MET A 1 40.15 -0.08 -16.31
N ARG A 2 39.44 -0.30 -15.20
CA ARG A 2 38.17 -1.05 -15.23
C ARG A 2 37.12 -0.11 -15.82
N GLN A 3 36.73 -0.34 -17.07
CA GLN A 3 35.59 0.34 -17.66
C GLN A 3 34.33 -0.18 -16.94
N THR A 4 33.66 0.68 -16.18
CA THR A 4 32.57 0.29 -15.26
C THR A 4 31.20 0.30 -15.93
N ILE A 5 31.07 0.94 -17.10
CA ILE A 5 29.80 1.17 -17.81
C ILE A 5 30.03 1.19 -19.31
N HIS A 6 29.20 0.46 -20.07
CA HIS A 6 29.16 0.52 -21.52
C HIS A 6 27.75 0.88 -21.98
N ALA A 7 27.61 1.91 -22.81
CA ALA A 7 26.34 2.30 -23.41
C ALA A 7 26.48 2.28 -24.93
N THR A 8 25.64 1.50 -25.61
CA THR A 8 25.66 1.38 -27.07
C THR A 8 24.24 1.36 -27.61
N GLU A 9 24.00 2.08 -28.69
CA GLU A 9 22.81 1.89 -29.53
C GLU A 9 22.91 0.55 -30.26
N GLN A 10 21.85 -0.24 -30.22
CA GLN A 10 21.79 -1.55 -30.87
C GLN A 10 20.44 -1.72 -31.58
N GLU A 11 20.50 -2.25 -32.81
CA GLU A 11 19.32 -2.67 -33.56
C GLU A 11 18.66 -3.91 -32.91
N LEU A 12 17.33 -4.01 -32.97
CA LEU A 12 16.62 -5.15 -32.39
C LEU A 12 17.07 -6.49 -32.97
N LYS A 13 17.44 -6.54 -34.25
CA LYS A 13 18.01 -7.74 -34.89
C LYS A 13 19.21 -8.29 -34.11
N ARG A 14 20.05 -7.42 -33.57
CA ARG A 14 21.23 -7.79 -32.77
C ARG A 14 20.87 -8.05 -31.31
N ILE A 15 19.87 -7.36 -30.77
CA ILE A 15 19.39 -7.59 -29.40
C ILE A 15 18.75 -8.98 -29.26
N PHE A 16 18.03 -9.44 -30.27
CA PHE A 16 17.41 -10.76 -30.29
C PHE A 16 18.25 -11.81 -31.04
N SER A 17 19.59 -11.68 -31.00
CA SER A 17 20.54 -12.64 -31.61
C SER A 17 21.38 -13.38 -30.56
N ASP A 18 22.40 -14.12 -31.02
CA ASP A 18 23.34 -14.88 -30.17
C ASP A 18 24.20 -13.99 -29.25
N ASP A 19 24.19 -12.68 -29.46
CA ASP A 19 24.88 -11.71 -28.59
C ASP A 19 24.21 -11.57 -27.20
N TYR A 20 22.94 -11.94 -27.07
CA TYR A 20 22.15 -11.74 -25.86
C TYR A 20 21.23 -12.92 -25.51
N PHE A 21 21.31 -13.36 -24.26
CA PHE A 21 20.28 -14.17 -23.58
C PHE A 21 19.83 -13.45 -22.33
N PHE A 22 18.64 -12.86 -22.38
CA PHE A 22 18.09 -12.08 -21.29
C PHE A 22 17.46 -12.98 -20.23
N ARG A 23 17.79 -12.71 -18.97
CA ARG A 23 17.11 -13.27 -17.81
C ARG A 23 16.52 -12.14 -16.98
N ILE A 24 15.23 -12.21 -16.68
CA ILE A 24 14.59 -11.34 -15.70
C ILE A 24 14.74 -12.03 -14.34
N PRO A 25 15.55 -11.46 -13.42
CA PRO A 25 15.79 -12.06 -12.10
C PRO A 25 14.52 -12.15 -11.25
N GLY A 26 14.49 -13.05 -10.25
CA GLY A 26 13.31 -13.28 -9.43
C GLY A 26 12.85 -12.06 -8.64
N TYR A 27 13.80 -11.22 -8.21
CA TYR A 27 13.53 -10.01 -7.43
C TYR A 27 12.87 -8.87 -8.24
N GLN A 28 12.82 -8.97 -9.57
CA GLN A 28 12.22 -7.96 -10.42
C GLN A 28 10.68 -8.01 -10.37
N ARG A 29 10.03 -6.87 -10.65
CA ARG A 29 8.56 -6.74 -10.62
C ARG A 29 7.87 -7.64 -11.67
N PRO A 30 6.60 -8.04 -11.48
CA PRO A 30 5.83 -8.75 -12.50
C PRO A 30 5.69 -7.99 -13.81
N TYR A 31 5.33 -8.71 -14.87
CA TYR A 31 4.86 -8.05 -16.09
C TYR A 31 3.55 -7.32 -15.79
N SER A 32 3.49 -6.03 -16.11
CA SER A 32 2.40 -5.14 -15.69
C SER A 32 1.93 -4.20 -16.80
N TRP A 33 2.48 -4.30 -18.00
CA TRP A 33 1.97 -3.55 -19.14
C TRP A 33 0.58 -4.06 -19.50
N THR A 34 -0.37 -3.14 -19.47
CA THR A 34 -1.76 -3.38 -19.90
C THR A 34 -1.89 -3.27 -21.42
N ARG A 35 -3.09 -3.60 -21.92
CA ARG A 35 -3.46 -3.43 -23.32
C ARG A 35 -3.15 -2.03 -23.85
N ASP A 36 -3.43 -0.98 -23.07
CA ASP A 36 -3.21 0.41 -23.51
C ASP A 36 -1.73 0.69 -23.80
N HIS A 37 -0.82 0.24 -22.93
CA HIS A 37 0.62 0.38 -23.16
C HIS A 37 1.08 -0.35 -24.42
N THR A 38 0.57 -1.56 -24.62
CA THR A 38 0.88 -2.39 -25.81
C THR A 38 0.29 -1.79 -27.08
N ALA A 39 -0.91 -1.21 -27.01
CA ALA A 39 -1.57 -0.52 -28.11
C ALA A 39 -0.78 0.72 -28.55
N THR A 40 -0.31 1.53 -27.59
CA THR A 40 0.56 2.68 -27.89
C THR A 40 1.85 2.23 -28.59
N LEU A 41 2.53 1.21 -28.06
CA LEU A 41 3.76 0.70 -28.70
C LEU A 41 3.50 0.20 -30.13
N LEU A 42 2.43 -0.58 -30.34
CA LEU A 42 2.10 -1.11 -31.66
C LEU A 42 1.75 0.02 -32.64
N GLN A 43 0.93 0.99 -32.21
CA GLN A 43 0.52 2.11 -33.04
C GLN A 43 1.72 2.96 -33.45
N ASP A 44 2.61 3.29 -32.52
CA ASP A 44 3.83 4.05 -32.82
C ASP A 44 4.72 3.35 -33.85
N LEU A 45 4.82 2.01 -33.76
CA LEU A 45 5.58 1.20 -34.73
C LEU A 45 4.92 1.22 -36.11
N ILE A 46 3.58 1.10 -36.17
CA ILE A 46 2.82 1.14 -37.43
C ILE A 46 2.92 2.53 -38.07
N ASP A 47 2.74 3.59 -37.28
CA ASP A 47 2.81 4.99 -37.75
C ASP A 47 4.21 5.36 -38.24
N SER A 48 5.24 4.65 -37.76
CA SER A 48 6.64 4.84 -38.18
C SER A 48 7.04 3.96 -39.38
N LEU A 49 6.14 3.12 -39.90
CA LEU A 49 6.41 2.36 -41.11
C LEU A 49 6.60 3.29 -42.31
N PRO A 50 7.48 2.94 -43.26
CA PRO A 50 7.60 3.68 -44.50
C PRO A 50 6.29 3.60 -45.31
N ASP A 51 5.98 4.68 -46.03
CA ASP A 51 4.88 4.71 -46.99
C ASP A 51 5.07 3.66 -48.10
N ASP A 52 3.95 3.22 -48.69
CA ASP A 52 3.96 2.22 -49.76
C ASP A 52 4.85 2.68 -50.94
N GLY A 53 5.87 1.87 -51.27
CA GLY A 53 6.83 2.13 -52.35
C GLY A 53 8.16 2.75 -51.91
N VAL A 54 8.32 3.13 -50.64
CA VAL A 54 9.61 3.54 -50.04
C VAL A 54 10.35 2.31 -49.54
N GLY A 55 11.64 2.18 -49.87
CA GLY A 55 12.46 1.05 -49.44
C GLY A 55 12.71 1.05 -47.92
N MET A 56 12.76 -0.12 -47.30
CA MET A 56 12.94 -0.27 -45.84
C MET A 56 14.19 0.44 -45.28
N GLN A 57 15.23 0.59 -46.11
CA GLN A 57 16.47 1.28 -45.77
C GLN A 57 16.34 2.79 -45.69
N GLU A 58 15.31 3.36 -46.30
CA GLU A 58 14.99 4.80 -46.27
C GLU A 58 14.06 5.17 -45.12
N ALA A 59 13.45 4.19 -44.44
CA ALA A 59 12.61 4.43 -43.28
C ALA A 59 13.40 5.06 -42.14
N SER A 60 12.82 6.05 -41.46
CA SER A 60 13.43 6.68 -40.28
C SER A 60 13.65 5.66 -39.15
N PRO A 61 14.78 5.70 -38.44
CA PRO A 61 15.00 4.81 -37.31
C PRO A 61 14.03 5.16 -36.18
N TYR A 62 13.42 4.14 -35.56
CA TYR A 62 12.54 4.32 -34.41
C TYR A 62 13.24 3.93 -33.11
N PHE A 63 13.17 4.81 -32.12
CA PHE A 63 13.86 4.63 -30.85
C PHE A 63 12.91 4.07 -29.80
N LEU A 64 13.16 2.82 -29.39
CA LEU A 64 12.34 2.11 -28.40
C LEU A 64 12.72 2.46 -26.95
N GLY A 65 13.66 3.38 -26.72
CA GLY A 65 14.15 3.72 -25.38
C GLY A 65 15.43 2.97 -25.00
N SER A 66 15.68 2.86 -23.70
CA SER A 66 16.87 2.19 -23.14
C SER A 66 16.53 0.93 -22.36
N ILE A 67 17.51 0.03 -22.25
CA ILE A 67 17.49 -1.12 -21.34
C ILE A 67 18.77 -1.11 -20.50
N VAL A 68 18.68 -1.53 -19.24
CA VAL A 68 19.84 -1.66 -18.35
C VAL A 68 20.07 -3.12 -18.04
N LEU A 69 21.32 -3.56 -18.22
CA LEU A 69 21.72 -4.96 -18.08
C LEU A 69 22.89 -5.10 -17.10
N MET A 70 22.90 -6.19 -16.35
CA MET A 70 24.14 -6.77 -15.82
C MET A 70 24.63 -7.81 -16.82
N LYS A 71 25.79 -7.56 -17.43
CA LYS A 71 26.32 -8.42 -18.49
C LYS A 71 27.83 -8.38 -18.48
N ASP A 72 28.45 -9.57 -18.50
CA ASP A 72 29.87 -9.68 -18.85
C ASP A 72 30.01 -9.49 -20.36
N PRO A 73 30.85 -8.56 -20.85
CA PRO A 73 31.03 -8.33 -22.29
C PRO A 73 31.45 -9.58 -23.09
N ASN A 74 32.03 -10.59 -22.43
CA ASN A 74 32.51 -11.81 -23.08
C ASN A 74 31.45 -12.91 -23.20
N TYR A 75 30.31 -12.77 -22.51
CA TYR A 75 29.27 -13.79 -22.44
C TYR A 75 27.92 -13.24 -22.91
N PRO A 76 27.09 -14.04 -23.60
CA PRO A 76 25.82 -13.56 -24.13
C PRO A 76 24.75 -13.40 -23.02
N GLU A 77 24.86 -14.10 -21.90
CA GLU A 77 23.94 -14.00 -20.77
C GLU A 77 23.90 -12.58 -20.19
N ALA A 78 22.69 -12.06 -19.97
CA ALA A 78 22.47 -10.72 -19.45
C ALA A 78 21.26 -10.71 -18.50
N ASP A 79 21.46 -10.23 -17.28
CA ASP A 79 20.37 -10.01 -16.34
C ASP A 79 19.75 -8.64 -16.57
N VAL A 80 18.43 -8.60 -16.76
CA VAL A 80 17.70 -7.36 -17.02
C VAL A 80 17.47 -6.63 -15.69
N VAL A 81 18.04 -5.43 -15.58
CA VAL A 81 17.80 -4.52 -14.46
C VAL A 81 16.65 -3.56 -14.77
N ASP A 82 16.55 -3.13 -16.02
CA ASP A 82 15.46 -2.28 -16.52
C ASP A 82 15.17 -2.52 -18.00
N GLY A 83 13.94 -2.22 -18.42
CA GLY A 83 13.42 -2.49 -19.75
C GLY A 83 12.68 -3.83 -19.86
N GLN A 84 12.46 -4.53 -18.74
CA GLN A 84 11.80 -5.83 -18.71
C GLN A 84 10.42 -5.83 -19.40
N GLN A 85 9.60 -4.81 -19.14
CA GLN A 85 8.23 -4.74 -19.67
C GLN A 85 8.28 -4.64 -21.20
N ARG A 86 9.21 -3.83 -21.69
CA ARG A 86 9.41 -3.62 -23.12
C ARG A 86 9.96 -4.85 -23.81
N LEU A 87 11.00 -5.49 -23.24
CA LEU A 87 11.56 -6.73 -23.79
C LEU A 87 10.51 -7.85 -23.85
N THR A 88 9.69 -7.98 -22.80
CA THR A 88 8.58 -8.94 -22.78
C THR A 88 7.58 -8.64 -23.88
N THR A 89 7.08 -7.40 -24.00
CA THR A 89 6.09 -7.02 -25.03
C THR A 89 6.64 -7.17 -26.45
N LEU A 90 7.91 -6.81 -26.70
CA LEU A 90 8.57 -7.01 -27.99
C LEU A 90 8.69 -8.50 -28.35
N THR A 91 8.96 -9.35 -27.35
CA THR A 91 8.99 -10.81 -27.55
C THR A 91 7.59 -11.34 -27.89
N ILE A 92 6.54 -10.84 -27.24
CA ILE A 92 5.14 -11.18 -27.58
C ILE A 92 4.81 -10.75 -29.01
N LEU A 93 5.21 -9.54 -29.41
CA LEU A 93 5.00 -9.04 -30.78
C LEU A 93 5.70 -9.90 -31.83
N LEU A 94 6.96 -10.27 -31.61
CA LEU A 94 7.70 -11.19 -32.50
C LEU A 94 7.02 -12.57 -32.58
N ALA A 95 6.51 -13.09 -31.46
CA ALA A 95 5.79 -14.36 -31.42
C ALA A 95 4.46 -14.31 -32.18
N ALA A 96 3.70 -13.22 -32.04
CA ALA A 96 2.45 -13.01 -32.76
C ALA A 96 2.68 -12.87 -34.28
N LEU A 97 3.73 -12.14 -34.69
CA LEU A 97 4.15 -12.06 -36.10
C LEU A 97 4.51 -13.44 -36.64
N ARG A 98 5.33 -14.21 -35.91
CA ARG A 98 5.71 -15.59 -36.27
C ARG A 98 4.48 -16.47 -36.49
N ASP A 99 3.54 -16.45 -35.55
CA ASP A 99 2.36 -17.33 -35.57
C ASP A 99 1.36 -16.97 -36.68
N LEU A 100 1.44 -15.75 -37.24
CA LEU A 100 0.62 -15.26 -38.35
C LEU A 100 1.34 -15.28 -39.71
N SER A 101 2.61 -15.71 -39.74
CA SER A 101 3.43 -15.81 -40.96
C SER A 101 3.33 -17.19 -41.60
N ALA A 102 3.55 -17.27 -42.92
CA ALA A 102 3.74 -18.54 -43.61
C ALA A 102 4.99 -19.28 -43.10
N ALA A 103 5.02 -20.62 -43.23
CA ALA A 103 6.03 -21.49 -42.60
C ALA A 103 7.49 -21.02 -42.77
N GLY A 104 7.90 -20.58 -43.97
CA GLY A 104 9.27 -20.10 -44.19
C GLY A 104 9.62 -18.80 -43.45
N ALA A 105 8.67 -17.86 -43.37
CA ALA A 105 8.85 -16.61 -42.63
C ALA A 105 8.73 -16.84 -41.12
N ALA A 106 7.84 -17.73 -40.68
CA ALA A 106 7.70 -18.14 -39.29
C ALA A 106 9.02 -18.76 -38.76
N ASP A 107 9.66 -19.67 -39.52
CA ASP A 107 10.95 -20.25 -39.14
C ASP A 107 12.07 -19.19 -39.04
N ALA A 108 12.04 -18.18 -39.91
CA ALA A 108 12.99 -17.08 -39.89
C ALA A 108 12.80 -16.18 -38.65
N LEU A 109 11.56 -15.89 -38.28
CA LEU A 109 11.21 -15.10 -37.10
C LEU A 109 11.50 -15.86 -35.81
N HIS A 110 11.30 -17.18 -35.80
CA HIS A 110 11.47 -17.99 -34.60
C HIS A 110 12.91 -17.91 -34.03
N LYS A 111 13.92 -17.71 -34.89
CA LYS A 111 15.33 -17.55 -34.49
C LYS A 111 15.59 -16.37 -33.55
N TYR A 112 14.73 -15.34 -33.60
CA TYR A 112 14.79 -14.17 -32.73
C TYR A 112 14.04 -14.38 -31.40
N ILE A 113 13.36 -15.51 -31.23
CA ILE A 113 12.67 -15.89 -29.99
C ILE A 113 13.42 -17.03 -29.29
N CYS A 114 13.92 -17.98 -30.08
CA CYS A 114 14.62 -19.17 -29.62
C CYS A 114 15.80 -19.50 -30.53
N GLU A 115 16.97 -19.71 -29.93
CA GLU A 115 18.05 -20.47 -30.54
C GLU A 115 17.70 -21.96 -30.41
N LEU A 116 17.49 -22.64 -31.54
CA LEU A 116 17.18 -24.07 -31.54
C LEU A 116 18.44 -24.87 -31.19
N GLY A 117 18.28 -25.81 -30.26
CA GLY A 117 19.31 -26.78 -29.96
C GLY A 117 19.54 -27.73 -31.13
N ASP A 118 20.74 -28.29 -31.18
CA ASP A 118 21.10 -29.30 -32.15
C ASP A 118 21.22 -30.67 -31.45
N LYS A 119 20.33 -31.58 -31.86
CA LYS A 119 20.26 -32.96 -31.34
C LYS A 119 21.56 -33.74 -31.53
N PHE A 120 22.34 -33.41 -32.56
CA PHE A 120 23.60 -34.10 -32.83
C PHE A 120 24.76 -33.56 -32.00
N SER A 121 24.70 -32.31 -31.55
CA SER A 121 25.63 -31.73 -30.57
C SER A 121 25.15 -31.83 -29.12
N GLY A 122 23.93 -32.31 -28.89
CA GLY A 122 23.35 -32.52 -27.57
C GLY A 122 22.96 -31.22 -26.85
N THR A 123 22.71 -30.15 -27.59
CA THR A 123 22.31 -28.85 -27.04
C THR A 123 20.78 -28.73 -26.98
N GLU A 124 20.26 -28.07 -25.94
CA GLU A 124 18.84 -27.79 -25.77
C GLU A 124 18.47 -26.42 -26.35
N ASP A 125 17.17 -26.22 -26.60
CA ASP A 125 16.61 -24.94 -27.05
C ASP A 125 16.85 -23.82 -26.02
N ARG A 126 17.46 -22.72 -26.48
CA ARG A 126 17.74 -21.54 -25.66
C ARG A 126 16.87 -20.37 -26.08
N PHE A 127 15.91 -20.02 -25.22
CA PHE A 127 15.05 -18.87 -25.44
C PHE A 127 15.77 -17.56 -25.14
N ARG A 128 15.59 -16.55 -26.01
CA ARG A 128 16.28 -15.24 -25.93
C ARG A 128 15.89 -14.43 -24.70
N LEU A 129 14.69 -14.65 -24.15
CA LEU A 129 14.20 -14.00 -22.95
C LEU A 129 13.62 -15.04 -21.97
N GLN A 130 14.14 -15.06 -20.75
CA GLN A 130 13.59 -15.84 -19.65
C GLN A 130 12.92 -14.90 -18.65
N LEU A 131 11.59 -15.04 -18.49
CA LEU A 131 10.89 -14.37 -17.40
C LEU A 131 11.27 -14.97 -16.03
N ARG A 132 10.75 -14.35 -14.99
CA ARG A 132 10.83 -14.81 -13.60
C ARG A 132 10.36 -16.26 -13.47
N PRO A 133 10.90 -17.04 -12.51
CA PRO A 133 10.56 -18.47 -12.37
C PRO A 133 9.05 -18.77 -12.35
N ARG A 134 8.24 -17.92 -11.69
CA ARG A 134 6.78 -18.05 -11.58
C ARG A 134 6.05 -17.93 -12.92
N ASP A 135 6.48 -16.99 -13.78
CA ASP A 135 5.83 -16.68 -15.07
C ASP A 135 6.42 -17.49 -16.25
N ARG A 136 7.65 -18.02 -16.09
CA ARG A 136 8.41 -18.64 -17.17
C ARG A 136 7.72 -19.83 -17.84
N PRO A 137 7.09 -20.79 -17.12
CA PRO A 137 6.40 -21.91 -17.76
C PRO A 137 5.25 -21.42 -18.65
N PHE A 138 4.44 -20.49 -18.12
CA PHE A 138 3.32 -19.90 -18.83
C PHE A 138 3.78 -19.15 -20.09
N PHE A 139 4.80 -18.29 -19.97
CA PHE A 139 5.34 -17.52 -21.10
C PHE A 139 5.95 -18.42 -22.17
N ARG A 140 6.63 -19.50 -21.77
CA ARG A 140 7.18 -20.48 -22.72
C ARG A 140 6.08 -21.13 -23.54
N GLU A 141 4.98 -21.55 -22.92
CA GLU A 141 3.89 -22.23 -23.59
C GLU A 141 3.04 -21.26 -24.44
N GLN A 142 2.58 -20.15 -23.86
CA GLN A 142 1.59 -19.25 -24.47
C GLN A 142 2.21 -18.18 -25.37
N VAL A 143 3.53 -18.04 -25.43
CA VAL A 143 4.20 -17.03 -26.26
C VAL A 143 5.34 -17.66 -27.07
N GLN A 144 6.34 -18.23 -26.39
CA GLN A 144 7.60 -18.56 -27.06
C GLN A 144 7.54 -19.83 -27.92
N SER A 145 6.65 -20.77 -27.61
CA SER A 145 6.43 -21.97 -28.42
C SER A 145 5.69 -21.64 -29.72
N PRO A 146 5.97 -22.31 -30.84
CA PRO A 146 5.23 -22.12 -32.10
C PRO A 146 3.71 -22.26 -31.91
N ASN A 147 2.94 -21.32 -32.47
CA ASN A 147 1.49 -21.18 -32.30
C ASN A 147 1.02 -20.88 -30.86
N GLY A 148 1.93 -20.52 -29.96
CA GLY A 148 1.61 -20.21 -28.57
C GLY A 148 0.61 -19.05 -28.45
N THR A 149 0.77 -18.01 -29.28
CA THR A 149 -0.11 -16.82 -29.22
C THR A 149 -1.43 -17.00 -29.95
N THR A 150 -1.65 -18.10 -30.66
CA THR A 150 -2.91 -18.39 -31.38
C THR A 150 -3.70 -19.55 -30.77
N LEU A 151 -3.05 -20.42 -29.99
CA LEU A 151 -3.65 -21.57 -29.32
C LEU A 151 -3.74 -21.36 -27.81
N TYR A 152 -4.69 -20.53 -27.36
CA TYR A 152 -4.92 -20.28 -25.94
C TYR A 152 -5.50 -21.53 -25.25
N ARG A 153 -4.84 -21.98 -24.18
CA ARG A 153 -5.22 -23.21 -23.45
C ARG A 153 -5.57 -23.02 -21.97
N ALA A 154 -5.34 -21.83 -21.41
CA ALA A 154 -5.55 -21.57 -19.98
C ALA A 154 -6.94 -20.98 -19.68
N ASP A 155 -7.57 -21.41 -18.59
CA ASP A 155 -8.78 -20.80 -18.03
C ASP A 155 -8.40 -19.49 -17.29
N ASP A 156 -9.05 -18.38 -17.62
CA ASP A 156 -8.80 -17.04 -17.06
C ASP A 156 -8.90 -16.98 -15.53
N ARG A 157 -9.53 -17.97 -14.88
CA ARG A 157 -9.74 -18.02 -13.43
C ARG A 157 -8.51 -18.39 -12.61
N GLU A 158 -7.47 -18.96 -13.22
CA GLU A 158 -6.27 -19.44 -12.51
C GLU A 158 -5.01 -18.59 -12.76
N LEU A 159 -5.14 -17.50 -13.54
CA LEU A 159 -4.00 -16.66 -13.91
C LEU A 159 -3.72 -15.56 -12.89
N SER A 160 -2.44 -15.42 -12.53
CA SER A 160 -1.93 -14.22 -11.85
C SER A 160 -2.07 -12.98 -12.75
N ASP A 161 -2.04 -11.78 -12.15
CA ASP A 161 -2.15 -10.52 -12.91
C ASP A 161 -1.11 -10.40 -14.04
N SER A 162 0.12 -10.86 -13.78
CA SER A 162 1.21 -10.91 -14.78
C SER A 162 0.86 -11.81 -15.97
N GLN A 163 0.41 -13.03 -15.70
CA GLN A 163 0.02 -14.00 -16.73
C GLN A 163 -1.20 -13.53 -17.52
N ARG A 164 -2.17 -12.91 -16.83
CA ARG A 164 -3.35 -12.28 -17.47
C ARG A 164 -2.93 -11.16 -18.42
N ASN A 165 -2.06 -10.25 -17.98
CA ASN A 165 -1.53 -9.18 -18.83
C ASN A 165 -0.77 -9.72 -20.05
N ILE A 166 0.05 -10.78 -19.88
CA ILE A 166 0.74 -11.45 -20.99
C ILE A 166 -0.27 -11.98 -22.01
N GLN A 167 -1.30 -12.69 -21.54
CA GLN A 167 -2.32 -13.29 -22.39
C GLN A 167 -3.16 -12.23 -23.12
N ASP A 168 -3.60 -11.19 -22.40
CA ASP A 168 -4.39 -10.09 -22.94
C ASP A 168 -3.64 -9.33 -24.02
N ASN A 169 -2.34 -9.06 -23.80
CA ASN A 169 -1.50 -8.39 -24.78
C ASN A 169 -1.20 -9.28 -26.00
N ALA A 170 -0.95 -10.58 -25.80
CA ALA A 170 -0.79 -11.52 -26.91
C ALA A 170 -2.05 -11.57 -27.80
N ARG A 171 -3.24 -11.65 -27.18
CA ARG A 171 -4.53 -11.67 -27.85
C ARG A 171 -4.78 -10.39 -28.63
N PHE A 172 -4.58 -9.25 -27.98
CA PHE A 172 -4.70 -7.95 -28.62
C PHE A 172 -3.76 -7.81 -29.83
N LEU A 173 -2.49 -8.21 -29.70
CA LEU A 173 -1.53 -8.14 -30.81
C LEU A 173 -1.93 -9.06 -31.97
N VAL A 174 -2.36 -10.29 -31.70
CA VAL A 174 -2.84 -11.21 -32.76
C VAL A 174 -4.07 -10.64 -33.48
N GLU A 175 -5.03 -10.07 -32.74
CA GLU A 175 -6.21 -9.42 -33.32
C GLU A 175 -5.80 -8.28 -34.29
N GLN A 176 -4.96 -7.35 -33.83
CA GLN A 176 -4.53 -6.20 -34.64
C GLN A 176 -3.64 -6.61 -35.83
N LEU A 177 -2.73 -7.55 -35.65
CA LEU A 177 -1.86 -8.05 -36.73
C LEU A 177 -2.64 -8.84 -37.79
N THR A 178 -3.74 -9.49 -37.41
CA THR A 178 -4.60 -10.18 -38.38
C THR A 178 -5.25 -9.17 -39.33
N GLU A 179 -5.63 -7.98 -38.85
CA GLU A 179 -6.23 -6.90 -39.64
C GLU A 179 -5.24 -6.24 -40.63
N LEU A 180 -3.94 -6.23 -40.32
CA LEU A 180 -2.88 -5.58 -41.12
C LEU A 180 -2.59 -6.25 -42.48
N GLY A 181 -2.97 -7.52 -42.67
CA GLY A 181 -2.65 -8.30 -43.87
C GLY A 181 -1.19 -8.81 -43.90
N GLU A 182 -0.91 -9.83 -44.73
CA GLU A 182 0.39 -10.55 -44.72
C GLU A 182 1.58 -9.67 -45.11
N GLU A 183 1.47 -8.93 -46.23
CA GLU A 183 2.55 -8.06 -46.71
C GLU A 183 2.93 -6.99 -45.69
N ARG A 184 1.95 -6.40 -45.00
CA ARG A 184 2.18 -5.37 -44.00
C ARG A 184 2.75 -5.94 -42.70
N ARG A 185 2.39 -7.18 -42.33
CA ARG A 185 3.04 -7.91 -41.23
C ARG A 185 4.52 -8.16 -41.54
N ASP A 186 4.84 -8.55 -42.77
CA ASP A 186 6.23 -8.77 -43.19
C ASP A 186 7.04 -7.46 -43.15
N GLN A 187 6.46 -6.35 -43.64
CA GLN A 187 7.07 -5.02 -43.53
C GLN A 187 7.29 -4.62 -42.07
N LEU A 188 6.30 -4.84 -41.19
CA LEU A 188 6.43 -4.55 -39.77
C LEU A 188 7.53 -5.39 -39.11
N ALA A 189 7.63 -6.67 -39.43
CA ALA A 189 8.69 -7.53 -38.93
C ALA A 189 10.08 -7.06 -39.40
N MET A 190 10.21 -6.64 -40.65
CA MET A 190 11.46 -6.08 -41.18
C MET A 190 11.83 -4.75 -40.51
N PHE A 191 10.87 -3.84 -40.36
CA PHE A 191 11.06 -2.56 -39.67
C PHE A 191 11.48 -2.76 -38.22
N LEU A 192 10.78 -3.66 -37.50
CA LEU A 192 11.07 -3.98 -36.13
C LEU A 192 12.51 -4.46 -35.96
N LEU A 193 12.96 -5.40 -36.80
CA LEU A 193 14.31 -5.97 -36.67
C LEU A 193 15.41 -5.02 -37.16
N GLN A 194 15.19 -4.28 -38.25
CA GLN A 194 16.25 -3.56 -38.97
C GLN A 194 16.30 -2.06 -38.70
N ARG A 195 15.19 -1.45 -38.25
CA ARG A 195 15.06 0.01 -38.09
C ARG A 195 14.60 0.44 -36.69
N CYS A 196 14.33 -0.50 -35.79
CA CYS A 196 14.10 -0.18 -34.38
C CYS A 196 15.35 -0.41 -33.53
N TYR A 197 15.65 0.57 -32.66
CA TYR A 197 16.87 0.60 -31.87
C TYR A 197 16.56 0.75 -30.38
N LEU A 198 17.39 0.13 -29.54
CA LEU A 198 17.43 0.37 -28.09
C LEU A 198 18.83 0.83 -27.70
N VAL A 199 18.90 1.73 -26.71
CA VAL A 199 20.16 2.01 -26.02
C VAL A 199 20.37 0.92 -24.96
N VAL A 200 21.38 0.09 -25.17
CA VAL A 200 21.79 -0.95 -24.22
C VAL A 200 22.84 -0.36 -23.30
N VAL A 201 22.54 -0.30 -22.01
CA VAL A 201 23.50 0.10 -20.98
C VAL A 201 23.87 -1.11 -20.14
N SER A 202 25.11 -1.57 -20.23
CA SER A 202 25.62 -2.71 -19.46
C SER A 202 26.58 -2.25 -18.36
N ALA A 203 26.44 -2.89 -17.21
CA ALA A 203 27.36 -2.79 -16.09
C ALA A 203 27.90 -4.16 -15.70
N SER A 204 29.13 -4.18 -15.18
CA SER A 204 29.82 -5.39 -14.73
C SER A 204 29.34 -5.90 -13.37
N ASP A 205 28.59 -5.10 -12.62
CA ASP A 205 28.12 -5.43 -11.28
C ASP A 205 26.76 -4.80 -10.97
N GLN A 206 26.04 -5.42 -10.06
CA GLN A 206 24.68 -5.07 -9.65
C GLN A 206 24.56 -3.66 -9.08
N ALA A 207 25.49 -3.25 -8.22
CA ALA A 207 25.45 -1.92 -7.63
C ALA A 207 25.63 -0.82 -8.68
N SER A 208 26.50 -1.04 -9.68
CA SER A 208 26.68 -0.13 -10.82
C SER A 208 25.43 -0.08 -11.71
N ALA A 209 24.84 -1.23 -12.04
CA ALA A 209 23.63 -1.28 -12.84
C ALA A 209 22.47 -0.51 -12.19
N TYR A 210 22.28 -0.67 -10.88
CA TYR A 210 21.24 0.05 -10.13
C TYR A 210 21.50 1.55 -10.02
N ARG A 211 22.75 1.97 -9.83
CA ARG A 211 23.07 3.40 -9.84
C ARG A 211 22.72 4.04 -11.18
N ILE A 212 23.02 3.37 -12.29
CA ILE A 212 22.68 3.85 -13.63
C ILE A 212 21.16 3.92 -13.78
N PHE A 213 20.47 2.84 -13.43
CA PHE A 213 19.02 2.78 -13.46
C PHE A 213 18.39 3.93 -12.66
N SER A 214 18.80 4.15 -11.41
CA SER A 214 18.26 5.21 -10.54
C SER A 214 18.45 6.60 -11.13
N VAL A 215 19.54 6.85 -11.87
CA VAL A 215 19.80 8.14 -12.54
C VAL A 215 19.00 8.27 -13.84
N MET A 216 18.75 7.18 -14.56
CA MET A 216 17.98 7.19 -15.81
C MET A 216 16.47 7.28 -15.58
N ASN A 217 15.98 6.68 -14.49
CA ASN A 217 14.54 6.58 -14.21
C ASN A 217 13.96 7.81 -13.49
N ASP A 218 14.77 8.85 -13.25
CA ASP A 218 14.38 10.12 -12.60
C ASP A 218 13.32 10.92 -13.39
N ARG A 219 12.72 10.33 -14.45
CA ARG A 219 11.70 10.94 -15.33
C ARG A 219 10.59 9.99 -15.83
N GLY A 220 10.46 8.75 -15.35
CA GLY A 220 9.40 7.82 -15.78
C GLY A 220 9.09 6.70 -14.78
N MET A 221 7.80 6.34 -14.65
CA MET A 221 7.18 5.46 -13.63
C MET A 221 8.11 4.97 -12.52
N ASP A 222 8.00 5.63 -11.36
CA ASP A 222 8.83 5.41 -10.18
C ASP A 222 8.88 3.93 -9.77
N LEU A 223 10.10 3.38 -9.62
CA LEU A 223 10.26 2.21 -8.76
C LEU A 223 10.04 2.68 -7.33
N GLU A 224 9.28 1.90 -6.57
CA GLU A 224 9.15 2.19 -5.16
C GLU A 224 10.52 1.96 -4.50
N PRO A 225 10.94 2.78 -3.53
CA PRO A 225 12.19 2.56 -2.82
C PRO A 225 12.31 1.13 -2.23
N THR A 226 11.18 0.53 -1.86
CA THR A 226 11.09 -0.86 -1.41
C THR A 226 11.52 -1.89 -2.46
N ASP A 227 11.31 -1.63 -3.75
CA ASP A 227 11.73 -2.50 -4.84
C ASP A 227 13.27 -2.59 -4.89
N ILE A 228 13.94 -1.46 -4.64
CA ILE A 228 15.41 -1.39 -4.58
C ILE A 228 15.94 -2.14 -3.36
N LEU A 229 15.33 -1.97 -2.18
CA LEU A 229 15.70 -2.73 -0.99
C LEU A 229 15.51 -4.22 -1.19
N LYS A 230 14.39 -4.65 -1.76
CA LYS A 230 14.12 -6.06 -2.05
C LYS A 230 15.25 -6.65 -2.89
N ALA A 231 15.62 -5.98 -3.98
CA ALA A 231 16.68 -6.45 -4.86
C ALA A 231 18.06 -6.52 -4.19
N ASP A 232 18.41 -5.54 -3.35
CA ASP A 232 19.68 -5.52 -2.62
C ASP A 232 19.75 -6.63 -1.56
N ILE A 233 18.67 -6.80 -0.80
CA ILE A 233 18.58 -7.77 0.29
C ILE A 233 18.55 -9.19 -0.29
N ILE A 234 17.64 -9.46 -1.24
CA ILE A 234 17.50 -10.78 -1.86
C ILE A 234 18.75 -11.13 -2.68
N GLY A 235 19.34 -10.16 -3.39
CA GLY A 235 20.58 -10.39 -4.14
C GLY A 235 21.77 -10.77 -3.26
N GLY A 236 21.74 -10.46 -1.97
CA GLY A 236 22.74 -10.90 -0.98
C GLY A 236 22.50 -12.31 -0.41
N ILE A 237 21.41 -12.98 -0.76
CA ILE A 237 21.05 -14.32 -0.28
C ILE A 237 21.62 -15.38 -1.23
N PRO A 238 22.17 -16.51 -0.73
CA PRO A 238 22.61 -17.61 -1.59
C PRO A 238 21.49 -18.13 -2.51
N GLN A 239 21.83 -18.45 -3.76
CA GLN A 239 20.89 -18.83 -4.82
C GLN A 239 19.91 -19.96 -4.43
N GLU A 240 20.35 -20.91 -3.60
CA GLU A 240 19.51 -22.02 -3.11
C GLU A 240 18.31 -21.57 -2.26
N GLN A 241 18.41 -20.41 -1.60
CA GLN A 241 17.39 -19.84 -0.72
C GLN A 241 16.73 -18.58 -1.31
N GLU A 242 17.29 -18.02 -2.39
CA GLU A 242 16.80 -16.80 -3.03
C GLU A 242 15.30 -16.86 -3.34
N GLN A 243 14.83 -17.99 -3.89
CA GLN A 243 13.43 -18.18 -4.22
C GLN A 243 12.52 -18.16 -2.98
N HIS A 244 12.90 -18.85 -1.90
CA HIS A 244 12.12 -18.88 -0.66
C HIS A 244 11.91 -17.48 -0.07
N TYR A 245 12.98 -16.68 0.00
CA TYR A 245 12.90 -15.31 0.54
C TYR A 245 12.22 -14.34 -0.41
N THR A 246 12.28 -14.58 -1.72
CA THR A 246 11.49 -13.83 -2.72
C THR A 246 10.01 -14.07 -2.52
N GLU A 247 9.58 -15.33 -2.41
CA GLU A 247 8.18 -15.68 -2.16
C GLU A 247 7.68 -15.16 -0.82
N LEU A 248 8.52 -15.20 0.22
CA LEU A 248 8.19 -14.65 1.53
C LEU A 248 7.96 -13.13 1.48
N TRP A 249 8.86 -12.40 0.82
CA TRP A 249 8.73 -10.95 0.65
C TRP A 249 7.48 -10.59 -0.17
N GLU A 250 7.27 -11.27 -1.31
CA GLU A 250 6.10 -11.06 -2.16
C GLU A 250 4.80 -11.37 -1.43
N GLY A 251 4.77 -12.43 -0.61
CA GLY A 251 3.61 -12.75 0.22
C GLY A 251 3.28 -11.65 1.24
N LEU A 252 4.30 -11.02 1.86
CA LEU A 252 4.07 -9.88 2.76
C LEU A 252 3.56 -8.64 2.02
N GLU A 253 4.05 -8.39 0.82
CA GLU A 253 3.63 -7.28 -0.03
C GLU A 253 2.20 -7.47 -0.56
N GLU A 254 1.85 -8.69 -0.98
CA GLU A 254 0.48 -9.08 -1.38
C GLU A 254 -0.49 -8.97 -0.19
N ASP A 255 -0.11 -9.43 1.01
CA ASP A 255 -0.94 -9.41 2.22
C ASP A 255 -1.28 -7.99 2.71
N LEU A 256 -0.31 -7.06 2.68
CA LEU A 256 -0.49 -5.69 3.15
C LEU A 256 -0.98 -4.75 2.03
N GLY A 257 -0.73 -5.11 0.77
CA GLY A 257 -0.82 -4.20 -0.36
C GLY A 257 0.39 -3.28 -0.47
N ARG A 258 0.75 -2.90 -1.71
CA ARG A 258 2.00 -2.22 -2.06
C ARG A 258 2.25 -0.93 -1.26
N ASP A 259 1.25 -0.05 -1.16
CA ASP A 259 1.39 1.24 -0.48
C ASP A 259 1.62 1.08 1.02
N ARG A 260 0.88 0.18 1.68
CA ARG A 260 1.01 -0.07 3.12
C ARG A 260 2.30 -0.83 3.45
N PHE A 261 2.69 -1.75 2.57
CA PHE A 261 3.99 -2.41 2.66
C PHE A 261 5.13 -1.40 2.54
N ALA A 262 5.00 -0.37 1.70
CA ALA A 262 5.97 0.73 1.64
C ALA A 262 5.98 1.59 2.93
N ASP A 263 4.81 1.93 3.46
CA ASP A 263 4.68 2.66 4.74
C ASP A 263 5.37 1.95 5.90
N LEU A 264 5.32 0.61 5.93
CA LEU A 264 5.96 -0.21 6.96
C LEU A 264 7.45 0.11 7.11
N PHE A 265 8.18 0.35 6.02
CA PHE A 265 9.61 0.68 6.09
C PHE A 265 9.85 2.02 6.81
N GLY A 266 8.94 2.97 6.68
CA GLY A 266 8.94 4.21 7.47
C GLY A 266 8.82 3.93 8.96
N HIS A 267 7.93 3.02 9.34
CA HIS A 267 7.76 2.58 10.73
C HIS A 267 8.97 1.81 11.26
N ILE A 268 9.50 0.85 10.50
CA ILE A 268 10.74 0.11 10.83
C ILE A 268 11.88 1.10 11.07
N ARG A 269 12.07 2.06 10.16
CA ARG A 269 13.10 3.10 10.27
C ARG A 269 12.90 3.95 11.53
N MET A 270 11.67 4.25 11.92
CA MET A 270 11.38 4.97 13.17
C MET A 270 11.71 4.13 14.41
N ILE A 271 11.33 2.85 14.43
CA ILE A 271 11.57 1.90 15.53
C ILE A 271 13.07 1.79 15.83
N HIS A 272 13.90 1.65 14.79
CA HIS A 272 15.33 1.42 14.96
C HIS A 272 16.15 2.71 15.11
N ARG A 273 15.87 3.75 14.30
CA ARG A 273 16.67 4.98 14.33
C ARG A 273 16.24 5.96 15.42
N LYS A 274 14.95 5.97 15.79
CA LYS A 274 14.37 6.81 16.85
C LYS A 274 14.72 8.30 16.75
N ALA A 275 14.74 8.82 15.54
CA ALA A 275 15.07 10.21 15.24
C ALA A 275 14.12 10.80 14.19
N LYS A 276 14.18 12.10 13.92
CA LYS A 276 13.51 12.67 12.74
C LYS A 276 14.25 12.25 11.47
N ALA A 277 13.53 12.05 10.37
CA ALA A 277 14.16 11.78 9.08
C ALA A 277 15.08 12.96 8.69
N ARG A 278 16.27 12.65 8.19
CA ARG A 278 17.30 13.60 7.75
C ARG A 278 17.77 13.33 6.33
N GLN A 279 17.57 12.11 5.83
CA GLN A 279 17.94 11.64 4.52
C GLN A 279 16.76 10.83 3.93
N ALA A 280 16.92 10.38 2.69
CA ALA A 280 16.00 9.45 2.06
C ALA A 280 15.86 8.16 2.90
N LEU A 281 14.65 7.62 2.97
CA LEU A 281 14.31 6.43 3.77
C LEU A 281 15.30 5.27 3.54
N MET A 282 15.67 5.05 2.29
CA MET A 282 16.61 4.00 1.88
C MET A 282 17.98 4.16 2.51
N GLN A 283 18.55 5.35 2.44
CA GLN A 283 19.85 5.61 3.01
C GLN A 283 19.84 5.35 4.52
N GLU A 284 18.79 5.79 5.21
CA GLU A 284 18.69 5.60 6.66
C GLU A 284 18.52 4.14 7.06
N ILE A 285 17.76 3.35 6.28
CA ILE A 285 17.63 1.91 6.50
C ILE A 285 18.97 1.21 6.27
N ARG A 286 19.67 1.51 5.18
CA ARG A 286 21.00 0.94 4.89
C ARG A 286 22.01 1.27 6.00
N GLU A 287 22.00 2.51 6.50
CA GLU A 287 22.92 2.93 7.56
C GLU A 287 22.58 2.32 8.93
N THR A 288 21.30 2.25 9.28
CA THR A 288 20.83 1.86 10.62
C THR A 288 20.73 0.35 10.79
N LEU A 289 20.17 -0.33 9.79
CA LEU A 289 19.86 -1.77 9.84
C LEU A 289 20.88 -2.62 9.10
N GLN A 290 21.56 -2.04 8.10
CA GLN A 290 22.56 -2.73 7.27
C GLN A 290 22.07 -4.10 6.77
N PRO A 291 20.85 -4.16 6.18
CA PRO A 291 20.23 -5.43 5.86
C PRO A 291 21.07 -6.25 4.86
N GLU A 292 21.93 -5.61 4.07
CA GLU A 292 22.86 -6.27 3.14
C GLU A 292 23.92 -7.13 3.84
N ARG A 293 24.25 -6.83 5.11
CA ARG A 293 25.23 -7.61 5.88
C ARG A 293 24.64 -8.91 6.41
N SER A 294 23.33 -8.94 6.65
CA SER A 294 22.64 -10.14 7.14
C SER A 294 21.20 -10.17 6.59
N PRO A 295 21.04 -10.42 5.27
CA PRO A 295 19.74 -10.31 4.62
C PRO A 295 18.67 -11.23 5.21
N ARG A 296 19.05 -12.47 5.54
CA ARG A 296 18.17 -13.47 6.15
C ARG A 296 17.68 -13.05 7.53
N ASP A 297 18.60 -12.57 8.37
CA ASP A 297 18.29 -12.08 9.72
C ASP A 297 17.34 -10.88 9.67
N PHE A 298 17.58 -9.94 8.74
CA PHE A 298 16.66 -8.83 8.53
C PHE A 298 15.25 -9.31 8.14
N ILE A 299 15.13 -10.23 7.19
CA ILE A 299 13.81 -10.72 6.77
C ILE A 299 13.12 -11.47 7.91
N ASP A 300 13.78 -12.46 8.50
CA ASP A 300 13.20 -13.39 9.47
C ASP A 300 12.88 -12.75 10.82
N HIS A 301 13.73 -11.81 11.26
CA HIS A 301 13.65 -11.26 12.62
C HIS A 301 13.23 -9.79 12.67
N THR A 302 13.22 -9.07 11.53
CA THR A 302 12.76 -7.68 11.47
C THR A 302 11.52 -7.56 10.59
N LEU A 303 11.63 -7.86 9.29
CA LEU A 303 10.57 -7.58 8.33
C LEU A 303 9.32 -8.45 8.58
N VAL A 304 9.46 -9.76 8.68
CA VAL A 304 8.32 -10.69 8.84
C VAL A 304 7.54 -10.43 10.13
N PRO A 305 8.16 -10.33 11.32
CA PRO A 305 7.42 -10.07 12.55
C PRO A 305 6.74 -8.69 12.56
N MET A 306 7.40 -7.67 12.02
CA MET A 306 6.83 -6.32 11.98
C MET A 306 5.72 -6.20 10.95
N ALA A 307 5.82 -6.86 9.79
CA ALA A 307 4.76 -6.92 8.79
C ALA A 307 3.50 -7.62 9.33
N ARG A 308 3.67 -8.76 10.02
CA ARG A 308 2.55 -9.45 10.68
C ARG A 308 1.89 -8.59 11.75
N ALA A 309 2.69 -7.98 12.63
CA ALA A 309 2.18 -7.08 13.66
C ALA A 309 1.45 -5.89 13.05
N PHE A 310 1.99 -5.32 11.98
CA PHE A 310 1.37 -4.19 11.28
C PHE A 310 0.02 -4.58 10.66
N ARG A 311 -0.04 -5.69 9.91
CA ARG A 311 -1.29 -6.24 9.36
C ARG A 311 -2.34 -6.43 10.46
N THR A 312 -1.93 -6.98 11.59
CA THR A 312 -2.83 -7.20 12.73
C THR A 312 -3.35 -5.92 13.35
N ILE A 313 -2.51 -4.89 13.43
CA ILE A 313 -2.94 -3.57 13.88
C ILE A 313 -3.94 -2.98 12.91
N GLU A 314 -3.67 -3.01 11.60
CA GLU A 314 -4.53 -2.41 10.58
C GLU A 314 -5.93 -3.04 10.54
N ASN A 315 -5.97 -4.37 10.59
CA ASN A 315 -7.23 -5.13 10.53
C ASN A 315 -7.92 -5.25 11.89
N ALA A 316 -7.24 -4.90 12.98
CA ALA A 316 -7.68 -5.16 14.35
C ALA A 316 -8.12 -6.63 14.52
N ASP A 317 -7.28 -7.57 14.06
CA ASP A 317 -7.60 -9.00 13.92
C ASP A 317 -6.68 -9.92 14.74
N TYR A 318 -6.18 -9.44 15.88
CA TYR A 318 -5.27 -10.17 16.74
C TYR A 318 -5.85 -11.53 17.14
N GLY A 319 -5.18 -12.60 16.71
CA GLY A 319 -5.61 -13.97 16.89
C GLY A 319 -5.03 -14.59 18.16
N SER A 320 -5.88 -14.83 19.16
CA SER A 320 -5.49 -15.59 20.36
C SER A 320 -6.70 -16.21 21.06
N ALA A 321 -6.47 -17.24 21.88
CA ALA A 321 -7.52 -17.91 22.65
C ALA A 321 -8.03 -17.07 23.84
N ALA A 322 -7.27 -16.05 24.27
CA ALA A 322 -7.59 -15.21 25.42
C ALA A 322 -7.23 -13.76 25.12
N GLU A 323 -8.04 -12.80 25.60
CA GLU A 323 -7.84 -11.35 25.43
C GLU A 323 -7.97 -10.80 24.00
N ALA A 324 -8.13 -11.66 22.96
CA ALA A 324 -8.24 -11.24 21.56
C ALA A 324 -9.26 -10.12 21.34
N LEU A 325 -10.45 -10.25 21.92
CA LEU A 325 -11.50 -9.26 21.76
C LEU A 325 -11.13 -7.89 22.38
N ALA A 326 -10.56 -7.90 23.59
CA ALA A 326 -10.14 -6.67 24.26
C ALA A 326 -8.99 -6.00 23.50
N ILE A 327 -8.04 -6.77 22.97
CA ILE A 327 -6.95 -6.29 22.13
C ILE A 327 -7.50 -5.66 20.84
N ASN A 328 -8.39 -6.35 20.13
CA ASN A 328 -8.99 -5.88 18.88
C ASN A 328 -9.85 -4.63 19.08
N ARG A 329 -10.49 -4.49 20.26
CA ARG A 329 -11.17 -3.25 20.65
C ARG A 329 -10.19 -2.08 20.73
N HIS A 330 -9.06 -2.24 21.43
CA HIS A 330 -8.04 -1.19 21.52
C HIS A 330 -7.43 -0.83 20.16
N LEU A 331 -7.16 -1.84 19.30
CA LEU A 331 -6.66 -1.62 17.94
C LEU A 331 -7.68 -0.86 17.08
N THR A 332 -8.95 -1.26 17.12
CA THR A 332 -10.06 -0.58 16.44
C THR A 332 -10.18 0.87 16.87
N VAL A 333 -10.05 1.14 18.17
CA VAL A 333 -10.11 2.49 18.73
C VAL A 333 -8.92 3.34 18.28
N LEU A 334 -7.70 2.80 18.34
CA LEU A 334 -6.49 3.47 17.88
C LEU A 334 -6.54 3.81 16.38
N ASN A 335 -7.08 2.92 15.55
CA ASN A 335 -7.24 3.13 14.10
C ASN A 335 -8.24 4.24 13.73
N ARG A 336 -8.97 4.82 14.69
CA ARG A 336 -9.86 5.98 14.46
C ARG A 336 -9.12 7.32 14.54
N LEU A 337 -7.87 7.34 14.99
CA LEU A 337 -7.08 8.55 15.13
C LEU A 337 -6.69 9.12 13.75
N ASP A 338 -6.54 10.45 13.67
CA ASP A 338 -6.18 11.17 12.45
C ASP A 338 -4.66 11.17 12.15
N ASN A 339 -3.89 10.37 12.89
CA ASN A 339 -2.45 10.29 12.81
C ASN A 339 -1.95 8.87 13.10
N SER A 340 -0.74 8.57 12.63
CA SER A 340 -0.10 7.27 12.66
C SER A 340 1.15 7.21 13.55
N ASP A 341 1.46 8.28 14.30
CA ASP A 341 2.68 8.40 15.09
C ASP A 341 2.80 7.34 16.21
N TRP A 342 1.66 6.77 16.62
CA TRP A 342 1.55 5.71 17.63
C TRP A 342 1.82 4.31 17.08
N LEU A 343 1.84 4.11 15.75
CA LEU A 343 2.06 2.81 15.13
C LEU A 343 3.44 2.22 15.44
N PRO A 344 4.57 2.97 15.36
CA PRO A 344 5.90 2.41 15.64
C PRO A 344 6.00 1.68 17.00
N PRO A 345 5.60 2.26 18.15
CA PRO A 345 5.62 1.52 19.42
C PRO A 345 4.63 0.35 19.45
N ALA A 346 3.47 0.43 18.78
CA ALA A 346 2.53 -0.69 18.67
C ALA A 346 3.12 -1.88 17.89
N ILE A 347 3.67 -1.62 16.70
CA ILE A 347 4.34 -2.62 15.85
C ILE A 347 5.51 -3.24 16.61
N ALA A 348 6.35 -2.42 17.24
CA ALA A 348 7.50 -2.90 18.01
C ALA A 348 7.09 -3.78 19.20
N PHE A 349 5.98 -3.47 19.88
CA PHE A 349 5.54 -4.24 21.04
C PHE A 349 4.88 -5.55 20.62
N ILE A 350 3.95 -5.51 19.66
CA ILE A 350 3.23 -6.69 19.19
C ILE A 350 4.21 -7.68 18.53
N SER A 351 5.14 -7.22 17.69
CA SER A 351 6.13 -8.10 17.05
C SER A 351 7.05 -8.83 18.05
N ARG A 352 7.27 -8.28 19.25
CA ARG A 352 8.09 -8.89 20.32
C ARG A 352 7.29 -9.77 21.27
N PHE A 353 6.01 -9.44 21.48
CA PHE A 353 5.18 -10.04 22.55
C PHE A 353 3.89 -10.67 22.03
N GLU A 354 3.79 -10.99 20.73
CA GLU A 354 2.61 -11.59 20.09
C GLU A 354 2.07 -12.82 20.84
N SER A 355 2.94 -13.64 21.43
CA SER A 355 2.56 -14.84 22.21
C SER A 355 2.12 -14.55 23.66
N ARG A 356 2.04 -13.28 24.08
CA ARG A 356 1.72 -12.86 25.46
C ARG A 356 0.51 -11.92 25.48
N PRO A 357 -0.71 -12.44 25.24
CA PRO A 357 -1.92 -11.63 25.04
C PRO A 357 -2.21 -10.67 26.21
N ALA A 358 -2.01 -11.10 27.46
CA ALA A 358 -2.22 -10.22 28.62
C ALA A 358 -1.28 -9.00 28.62
N GLN A 359 -0.01 -9.17 28.23
CA GLN A 359 0.96 -8.06 28.14
C GLN A 359 0.62 -7.13 26.98
N VAL A 360 0.22 -7.69 25.83
CA VAL A 360 -0.23 -6.92 24.67
C VAL A 360 -1.46 -6.09 25.02
N ARG A 361 -2.45 -6.68 25.71
CA ARG A 361 -3.66 -5.97 26.15
C ARG A 361 -3.31 -4.79 27.06
N THR A 362 -2.51 -5.01 28.11
CA THR A 362 -2.13 -3.94 29.05
C THR A 362 -1.36 -2.83 28.34
N PHE A 363 -0.43 -3.18 27.46
CA PHE A 363 0.33 -2.20 26.69
C PHE A 363 -0.59 -1.37 25.77
N LEU A 364 -1.49 -2.01 25.01
CA LEU A 364 -2.41 -1.30 24.12
C LEU A 364 -3.41 -0.43 24.88
N GLN A 365 -3.85 -0.86 26.07
CA GLN A 365 -4.69 -0.05 26.95
C GLN A 365 -4.00 1.25 27.39
N ASP A 366 -2.71 1.17 27.72
CA ASP A 366 -1.90 2.35 28.08
C ASP A 366 -1.56 3.21 26.85
N LEU A 367 -1.26 2.58 25.71
CA LEU A 367 -0.97 3.26 24.45
C LEU A 367 -2.20 4.01 23.91
N GLU A 368 -3.38 3.39 23.93
CA GLU A 368 -4.64 4.04 23.58
C GLU A 368 -4.86 5.29 24.42
N ARG A 369 -4.70 5.16 25.74
CA ARG A 369 -4.82 6.29 26.66
C ARG A 369 -3.86 7.43 26.31
N LEU A 370 -2.59 7.12 26.08
CA LEU A 370 -1.59 8.13 25.70
C LEU A 370 -1.93 8.78 24.36
N ALA A 371 -2.26 7.97 23.36
CA ALA A 371 -2.55 8.44 22.01
C ALA A 371 -3.78 9.35 21.97
N TYR A 372 -4.86 8.96 22.66
CA TYR A 372 -6.05 9.80 22.79
C TYR A 372 -5.80 11.07 23.60
N ALA A 373 -4.98 11.04 24.64
CA ALA A 373 -4.61 12.25 25.38
C ALA A 373 -3.86 13.25 24.48
N LEU A 374 -2.84 12.80 23.75
CA LEU A 374 -2.10 13.66 22.82
C LEU A 374 -2.99 14.17 21.67
N PHE A 375 -3.92 13.34 21.21
CA PHE A 375 -4.91 13.70 20.20
C PHE A 375 -5.90 14.77 20.71
N ILE A 376 -6.47 14.60 21.90
CA ILE A 376 -7.39 15.56 22.55
C ILE A 376 -6.70 16.90 22.78
N LEU A 377 -5.44 16.86 23.25
CA LEU A 377 -4.63 18.06 23.48
C LEU A 377 -4.11 18.71 22.19
N ARG A 378 -4.39 18.12 21.02
CA ARG A 378 -3.86 18.54 19.71
C ARG A 378 -2.34 18.75 19.73
N ALA A 379 -1.63 17.87 20.44
CA ALA A 379 -0.18 17.95 20.58
C ALA A 379 0.48 17.97 19.19
N PRO A 380 1.41 18.89 18.90
CA PRO A 380 2.12 18.95 17.62
C PRO A 380 2.81 17.64 17.26
N VAL A 381 2.95 17.35 15.97
CA VAL A 381 3.57 16.11 15.47
C VAL A 381 4.95 15.85 16.09
N ASN A 382 5.75 16.90 16.26
CA ASN A 382 7.08 16.80 16.87
C ASN A 382 7.03 16.30 18.32
N GLU A 383 6.11 16.82 19.13
CA GLU A 383 5.94 16.40 20.53
C GLU A 383 5.44 14.96 20.62
N ARG A 384 4.51 14.57 19.74
CA ARG A 384 4.02 13.19 19.65
C ARG A 384 5.13 12.21 19.30
N MET A 385 5.88 12.50 18.23
CA MET A 385 7.02 11.67 17.81
C MET A 385 8.06 11.55 18.93
N GLU A 386 8.42 12.65 19.60
CA GLU A 386 9.38 12.63 20.71
C GLU A 386 8.85 11.83 21.91
N ARG A 387 7.54 11.84 22.18
CA ARG A 387 6.92 10.99 23.19
C ARG A 387 7.02 9.50 22.83
N TYR A 388 6.66 9.12 21.60
CA TYR A 388 6.72 7.73 21.17
C TYR A 388 8.16 7.20 21.00
N ILE A 389 9.12 8.04 20.64
CA ILE A 389 10.56 7.71 20.69
C ILE A 389 10.96 7.31 22.11
N ARG A 390 10.56 8.08 23.12
CA ARG A 390 10.86 7.73 24.53
C ARG A 390 10.22 6.40 24.94
N VAL A 391 9.02 6.08 24.45
CA VAL A 391 8.39 4.76 24.66
C VAL A 391 9.25 3.64 24.04
N LEU A 392 9.69 3.81 22.79
CA LEU A 392 10.59 2.86 22.13
C LEU A 392 11.94 2.72 22.85
N ASP A 393 12.49 3.79 23.41
CA ASP A 393 13.70 3.76 24.24
C ASP A 393 13.50 3.03 25.56
N ALA A 394 12.37 3.24 26.24
CA ALA A 394 12.02 2.52 27.44
C ALA A 394 11.88 1.01 27.17
N MET A 395 11.24 0.65 26.05
CA MET A 395 11.12 -0.75 25.60
C MET A 395 12.47 -1.41 25.36
N ASP A 396 13.38 -0.77 24.62
CA ASP A 396 14.69 -1.34 24.32
C ASP A 396 15.57 -1.48 25.56
N ARG A 397 15.38 -0.60 26.55
CA ARG A 397 16.04 -0.70 27.87
C ARG A 397 15.33 -1.66 28.83
N SER A 398 14.27 -2.33 28.39
CA SER A 398 13.43 -3.20 29.24
C SER A 398 12.93 -2.50 30.51
N GLN A 399 12.67 -1.20 30.43
CA GLN A 399 12.10 -0.43 31.54
C GLN A 399 10.61 -0.77 31.71
N PRO A 400 10.11 -0.87 32.94
CA PRO A 400 8.68 -1.04 33.20
C PRO A 400 7.85 0.08 32.58
N LEU A 401 6.86 -0.26 31.76
CA LEU A 401 6.04 0.72 31.04
C LEU A 401 4.78 1.15 31.82
N ASP A 402 4.44 0.42 32.87
CA ASP A 402 3.27 0.58 33.75
C ASP A 402 3.51 1.55 34.91
N GLN A 403 4.76 1.87 35.22
CA GLN A 403 5.15 2.80 36.29
C GLN A 403 4.86 4.25 35.90
N GLU A 404 4.50 5.10 36.86
CA GLU A 404 4.06 6.48 36.60
C GLU A 404 5.08 7.33 35.84
N GLU A 405 6.38 7.09 36.03
CA GLU A 405 7.47 7.80 35.35
C GLU A 405 7.67 7.36 33.89
N SER A 406 7.04 6.26 33.48
CA SER A 406 7.17 5.73 32.13
C SER A 406 6.68 6.74 31.09
N PRO A 407 7.36 6.86 29.94
CA PRO A 407 6.89 7.68 28.84
C PRO A 407 5.57 7.20 28.22
N LEU A 408 5.09 6.00 28.58
CA LEU A 408 3.77 5.52 28.19
C LEU A 408 2.65 6.05 29.08
N GLN A 409 2.95 6.46 30.32
CA GLN A 409 1.94 6.93 31.26
C GLN A 409 1.65 8.43 31.11
N LEU A 410 0.46 8.89 31.52
CA LEU A 410 0.13 10.31 31.54
C LEU A 410 0.57 10.95 32.86
N SER A 411 1.23 12.10 32.77
CA SER A 411 1.50 12.94 33.94
C SER A 411 0.22 13.53 34.53
N PHE A 412 0.25 13.91 35.80
CA PHE A 412 -0.88 14.56 36.46
C PHE A 412 -1.37 15.82 35.71
N ALA A 413 -0.44 16.65 35.22
CA ALA A 413 -0.76 17.85 34.46
C ALA A 413 -1.41 17.52 33.09
N GLU A 414 -0.99 16.45 32.42
CA GLU A 414 -1.66 15.98 31.20
C GLU A 414 -3.07 15.49 31.49
N LYS A 415 -3.26 14.69 32.56
CA LYS A 415 -4.59 14.22 32.97
C LYS A 415 -5.56 15.36 33.23
N GLN A 416 -5.10 16.44 33.90
CA GLN A 416 -5.92 17.63 34.14
C GLN A 416 -6.29 18.35 32.84
N ARG A 417 -5.31 18.62 31.96
CA ARG A 417 -5.57 19.29 30.67
C ARG A 417 -6.50 18.49 29.76
N VAL A 418 -6.40 17.16 29.77
CA VAL A 418 -7.33 16.30 29.01
C VAL A 418 -8.75 16.43 29.56
N GLN A 419 -8.93 16.45 30.88
CA GLN A 419 -10.24 16.65 31.49
C GLN A 419 -10.83 18.03 31.14
N GLU A 420 -10.03 19.10 31.24
CA GLU A 420 -10.43 20.45 30.84
C GLU A 420 -10.83 20.51 29.35
N ALA A 421 -10.08 19.84 28.48
CA ALA A 421 -10.40 19.79 27.05
C ALA A 421 -11.72 19.04 26.76
N LEU A 422 -12.00 17.96 27.51
CA LEU A 422 -13.25 17.20 27.39
C LEU A 422 -14.48 17.96 27.91
N ASP A 423 -14.30 18.81 28.92
CA ASP A 423 -15.34 19.69 29.49
C ASP A 423 -15.63 20.91 28.56
N GLY A 424 -14.71 21.18 27.62
CA GLY A 424 -14.82 22.28 26.66
C GLY A 424 -15.82 22.07 25.50
N PRO A 425 -15.80 22.99 24.50
CA PRO A 425 -16.75 23.01 23.38
C PRO A 425 -16.40 21.98 22.28
N LEU A 426 -16.46 20.68 22.62
CA LEU A 426 -16.02 19.57 21.78
C LEU A 426 -16.61 19.56 20.35
N TYR A 427 -17.86 20.01 20.15
CA TYR A 427 -18.49 20.00 18.83
C TYR A 427 -17.73 20.82 17.77
N THR A 428 -17.06 21.89 18.21
CA THR A 428 -16.25 22.78 17.36
C THR A 428 -14.94 22.14 16.91
N GLN A 429 -14.50 21.08 17.61
CA GLN A 429 -13.29 20.34 17.30
C GLN A 429 -13.63 19.21 16.31
N VAL A 430 -13.64 19.56 15.02
CA VAL A 430 -14.13 18.69 13.93
C VAL A 430 -13.43 17.33 13.90
N GLN A 431 -12.13 17.30 14.19
CA GLN A 431 -11.33 16.08 14.21
C GLN A 431 -11.62 15.21 15.44
N LEU A 432 -11.94 15.83 16.58
CA LEU A 432 -12.06 15.12 17.87
C LEU A 432 -13.47 14.54 18.10
N ARG A 433 -14.51 15.25 17.66
CA ARG A 433 -15.89 14.97 18.06
C ARG A 433 -16.35 13.54 17.75
N LEU A 434 -16.06 13.03 16.55
CA LEU A 434 -16.53 11.70 16.14
C LEU A 434 -15.73 10.58 16.82
N PRO A 435 -14.38 10.56 16.81
CA PRO A 435 -13.61 9.53 17.52
C PRO A 435 -13.90 9.46 19.03
N ILE A 436 -14.16 10.60 19.68
CA ILE A 436 -14.49 10.62 21.12
C ILE A 436 -15.90 10.08 21.38
N LEU A 437 -16.88 10.43 20.54
CA LEU A 437 -18.23 9.88 20.67
C LEU A 437 -18.27 8.38 20.37
N LEU A 438 -17.53 7.91 19.37
CA LEU A 438 -17.41 6.47 19.11
C LEU A 438 -16.74 5.74 20.28
N ARG A 439 -15.74 6.36 20.93
CA ARG A 439 -15.13 5.78 22.13
C ARG A 439 -16.09 5.68 23.30
N LEU A 440 -16.92 6.71 23.51
CA LEU A 440 -17.99 6.70 24.51
C LEU A 440 -19.04 5.63 24.20
N GLU A 441 -19.42 5.51 22.93
CA GLU A 441 -20.32 4.46 22.46
C GLU A 441 -19.77 3.08 22.82
N ASP A 442 -18.47 2.84 22.59
CA ASP A 442 -17.84 1.57 22.98
C ASP A 442 -17.87 1.33 24.51
N GLU A 443 -17.90 2.38 25.36
CA GLU A 443 -18.03 2.21 26.82
C GLU A 443 -19.47 1.96 27.27
N LEU A 444 -20.45 2.41 26.48
CA LEU A 444 -21.87 2.35 26.82
C LEU A 444 -22.57 1.13 26.22
N ALA A 445 -22.09 0.62 25.09
CA ALA A 445 -22.65 -0.58 24.47
C ALA A 445 -22.38 -1.81 25.35
N GLU A 446 -23.45 -2.40 25.90
CA GLU A 446 -23.38 -3.64 26.69
C GLU A 446 -23.05 -4.87 25.83
N SER A 447 -23.31 -4.82 24.52
CA SER A 447 -22.94 -5.87 23.57
C SER A 447 -21.73 -5.47 22.73
N GLU A 448 -20.73 -6.33 22.69
CA GLU A 448 -19.45 -6.18 21.98
C GLU A 448 -19.58 -6.12 20.44
N SER A 449 -20.81 -6.02 19.91
CA SER A 449 -21.19 -6.27 18.51
C SER A 449 -21.56 -5.03 17.68
N VAL A 450 -21.69 -3.84 18.28
CA VAL A 450 -22.01 -2.62 17.51
C VAL A 450 -20.76 -1.77 17.30
N THR A 451 -19.82 -2.27 16.50
CA THR A 451 -18.78 -1.41 15.92
C THR A 451 -19.43 -0.45 14.93
N SER A 452 -19.86 0.70 15.45
CA SER A 452 -20.34 1.83 14.68
C SER A 452 -19.26 2.28 13.70
N HIS A 453 -19.35 1.84 12.44
CA HIS A 453 -18.36 2.19 11.43
C HIS A 453 -18.38 3.71 11.17
N PRO A 454 -17.25 4.43 11.29
CA PRO A 454 -17.22 5.89 11.14
C PRO A 454 -17.82 6.39 9.80
N ARG A 455 -17.77 5.54 8.75
CA ARG A 455 -18.26 5.86 7.40
C ARG A 455 -19.79 6.00 7.31
N ILE A 456 -20.54 5.40 8.23
CA ILE A 456 -22.00 5.38 8.22
C ILE A 456 -22.63 6.21 9.34
N VAL A 457 -21.81 6.84 10.19
CA VAL A 457 -22.25 7.59 11.37
C VAL A 457 -21.88 9.06 11.24
N SER A 458 -22.62 9.89 11.94
CA SER A 458 -22.46 11.34 11.97
C SER A 458 -22.85 11.91 13.34
N VAL A 459 -22.30 13.06 13.70
CA VAL A 459 -22.51 13.70 15.01
C VAL A 459 -23.63 14.72 14.93
N GLU A 460 -24.66 14.60 15.76
CA GLU A 460 -25.79 15.53 15.85
C GLU A 460 -25.80 16.28 17.18
N GLN A 461 -26.31 17.51 17.18
CA GLN A 461 -26.55 18.31 18.39
C GLN A 461 -28.02 18.19 18.79
N VAL A 462 -28.31 17.82 20.04
CA VAL A 462 -29.70 17.76 20.55
C VAL A 462 -30.28 19.17 20.67
N LEU A 463 -29.60 20.05 21.41
CA LEU A 463 -29.81 21.50 21.39
C LEU A 463 -29.11 22.07 20.14
N PRO A 464 -29.83 22.70 19.20
CA PRO A 464 -29.21 23.34 18.05
C PRO A 464 -28.24 24.45 18.42
N SER A 465 -27.19 24.64 17.62
CA SER A 465 -26.30 25.80 17.73
C SER A 465 -26.96 27.11 17.30
N SER A 466 -27.93 27.05 16.38
CA SER A 466 -28.72 28.18 15.89
C SER A 466 -30.21 27.83 15.79
N PRO A 467 -30.93 27.68 16.92
CA PRO A 467 -32.36 27.41 16.91
C PRO A 467 -33.15 28.65 16.44
N PRO A 468 -34.42 28.49 16.04
CA PRO A 468 -35.32 29.62 15.77
C PRO A 468 -35.39 30.60 16.95
N ALA A 469 -35.61 31.88 16.65
CA ALA A 469 -35.63 32.96 17.66
C ALA A 469 -36.79 32.82 18.66
N GLU A 470 -37.85 32.11 18.27
CA GLU A 470 -39.02 31.79 19.08
C GLU A 470 -39.20 30.27 19.17
N GLY A 471 -39.79 29.80 20.27
CA GLY A 471 -40.09 28.38 20.48
C GLY A 471 -39.45 27.77 21.73
N GLU A 472 -39.56 26.44 21.86
CA GLU A 472 -39.13 25.66 23.05
C GLU A 472 -37.67 25.93 23.45
N TRP A 473 -36.75 25.99 22.47
CA TRP A 473 -35.34 26.24 22.73
C TRP A 473 -35.06 27.64 23.28
N ALA A 474 -35.76 28.67 22.81
CA ALA A 474 -35.61 30.04 23.30
C ALA A 474 -36.20 30.20 24.73
N GLN A 475 -37.23 29.43 25.07
CA GLN A 475 -37.83 29.42 26.41
C GLN A 475 -36.96 28.69 27.43
N ARG A 476 -36.44 27.49 27.07
CA ARG A 476 -35.63 26.66 27.97
C ARG A 476 -34.16 27.11 28.06
N PHE A 477 -33.64 27.75 27.01
CA PHE A 477 -32.28 28.27 26.95
C PHE A 477 -32.33 29.77 26.54
N PRO A 478 -32.76 30.66 27.45
CA PRO A 478 -33.03 32.07 27.12
C PRO A 478 -31.75 32.87 26.85
N ASP A 479 -30.65 32.56 27.54
CA ASP A 479 -29.37 33.21 27.32
C ASP A 479 -28.67 32.65 26.08
N ALA A 480 -28.47 33.50 25.07
CA ALA A 480 -27.90 33.08 23.79
C ALA A 480 -26.42 32.65 23.88
N ALA A 481 -25.64 33.21 24.80
CA ALA A 481 -24.23 32.89 24.96
C ALA A 481 -24.08 31.51 25.64
N SER A 482 -24.77 31.30 26.77
CA SER A 482 -24.86 30.02 27.47
C SER A 482 -25.42 28.92 26.57
N ARG A 483 -26.46 29.22 25.79
CA ARG A 483 -27.04 28.28 24.82
C ARG A 483 -26.00 27.83 23.79
N LYS A 484 -25.23 28.77 23.22
CA LYS A 484 -24.18 28.45 22.24
C LYS A 484 -23.07 27.62 22.87
N GLU A 485 -22.68 27.92 24.10
CA GLU A 485 -21.69 27.13 24.84
C GLU A 485 -22.19 25.70 25.07
N GLN A 486 -23.37 25.55 25.68
CA GLN A 486 -23.98 24.25 25.98
C GLN A 486 -24.25 23.41 24.74
N ALA A 487 -24.65 24.03 23.63
CA ALA A 487 -24.85 23.32 22.36
C ALA A 487 -23.58 22.62 21.87
N ASN A 488 -22.40 23.16 22.20
CA ASN A 488 -21.11 22.63 21.76
C ASN A 488 -20.46 21.65 22.76
N ARG A 489 -21.04 21.46 23.96
CA ARG A 489 -20.52 20.54 24.97
C ARG A 489 -20.82 19.09 24.62
N LEU A 490 -19.96 18.18 25.09
CA LEU A 490 -20.09 16.73 24.89
C LEU A 490 -21.46 16.17 25.30
N GLY A 491 -22.08 16.70 26.37
CA GLY A 491 -23.39 16.24 26.85
C GLY A 491 -24.53 16.48 25.86
N ASN A 492 -24.34 17.36 24.88
CA ASN A 492 -25.32 17.69 23.87
C ASN A 492 -25.17 16.89 22.56
N LEU A 493 -24.17 16.01 22.48
CA LEU A 493 -23.81 15.33 21.25
C LEU A 493 -24.30 13.89 21.24
N VAL A 494 -24.84 13.47 20.09
CA VAL A 494 -25.32 12.10 19.85
C VAL A 494 -24.85 11.58 18.49
N LEU A 495 -24.90 10.27 18.32
CA LEU A 495 -24.57 9.59 17.06
C LEU A 495 -25.85 9.32 16.26
N MET A 496 -25.79 9.54 14.95
CA MET A 496 -26.88 9.22 14.03
C MET A 496 -26.37 8.63 12.71
N PRO A 497 -27.19 7.87 11.98
CA PRO A 497 -26.85 7.43 10.63
C PRO A 497 -26.56 8.63 9.72
N ARG A 498 -25.62 8.48 8.79
CA ARG A 498 -25.12 9.57 7.94
C ARG A 498 -26.16 10.14 6.96
N THR A 499 -27.24 9.40 6.68
CA THR A 499 -28.42 9.87 5.95
C THR A 499 -29.23 10.85 6.81
N LYS A 500 -28.61 11.98 7.15
CA LYS A 500 -29.25 13.03 7.94
C LYS A 500 -30.21 13.84 7.10
N ASN A 501 -31.33 14.21 7.69
CA ASN A 501 -32.11 15.35 7.21
C ASN A 501 -31.43 16.66 7.69
N PRO A 502 -30.95 17.55 6.79
CA PRO A 502 -30.35 18.82 7.19
C PRO A 502 -31.28 19.71 8.02
N GLU A 503 -32.60 19.54 7.86
CA GLU A 503 -33.61 20.28 8.62
C GLU A 503 -33.71 19.83 10.08
N ALA A 504 -33.15 18.66 10.46
CA ALA A 504 -33.19 18.15 11.83
C ALA A 504 -32.62 19.15 12.85
N GLN A 505 -31.64 19.97 12.44
CA GLN A 505 -31.03 20.98 13.30
C GLN A 505 -31.99 22.11 13.72
N LYS A 506 -33.15 22.26 13.08
CA LYS A 506 -34.13 23.32 13.41
C LYS A 506 -35.30 22.81 14.25
N TRP A 507 -35.39 21.50 14.45
CA TRP A 507 -36.54 20.89 15.09
C TRP A 507 -36.51 21.03 16.61
N ASP A 508 -37.71 21.07 17.16
CA ASP A 508 -38.06 20.93 18.57
C ASP A 508 -37.72 19.52 19.09
N PHE A 509 -37.61 19.39 20.42
CA PHE A 509 -37.03 18.18 21.02
C PHE A 509 -37.85 16.93 20.72
N ALA A 510 -39.18 17.03 20.79
CA ALA A 510 -40.09 15.91 20.51
C ALA A 510 -39.92 15.38 19.07
N ARG A 511 -39.79 16.28 18.10
CA ARG A 511 -39.58 15.91 16.69
C ARG A 511 -38.19 15.32 16.46
N LYS A 512 -37.15 15.85 17.13
CA LYS A 512 -35.80 15.24 17.11
C LYS A 512 -35.81 13.81 17.63
N LYS A 513 -36.50 13.55 18.76
CA LYS A 513 -36.63 12.19 19.31
C LYS A 513 -37.26 11.23 18.30
N ALA A 514 -38.28 11.66 17.56
CA ALA A 514 -38.92 10.83 16.53
C ALA A 514 -37.95 10.46 15.39
N GLU A 515 -37.03 11.36 15.01
CA GLU A 515 -36.01 11.11 13.97
C GLU A 515 -34.87 10.23 14.46
N TYR A 516 -34.54 10.28 15.75
CA TYR A 516 -33.50 9.46 16.36
C TYR A 516 -33.86 7.97 16.39
N LEU A 517 -35.15 7.65 16.32
CA LEU A 517 -35.67 6.30 16.17
C LEU A 517 -35.49 5.86 14.70
N ALA A 518 -34.86 4.71 14.48
CA ALA A 518 -34.77 4.12 13.16
C ALA A 518 -36.17 3.65 12.68
N ARG A 519 -36.24 3.12 11.46
CA ARG A 519 -37.49 2.61 10.85
C ARG A 519 -38.23 1.56 11.68
N GLU A 520 -37.54 0.89 12.61
CA GLU A 520 -38.10 -0.14 13.49
C GLU A 520 -38.43 0.37 14.91
N GLY A 521 -38.31 1.68 15.17
CA GLY A 521 -38.69 2.28 16.46
C GLY A 521 -37.61 2.19 17.55
N GLU A 522 -36.37 1.82 17.19
CA GLU A 522 -35.22 1.77 18.11
C GLU A 522 -34.01 2.48 17.48
N THR A 523 -33.04 2.89 18.31
CA THR A 523 -31.78 3.48 17.85
C THR A 523 -30.64 2.50 18.11
N PRO A 524 -29.71 2.29 17.14
CA PRO A 524 -28.59 1.38 17.34
C PRO A 524 -27.48 1.96 18.21
N PHE A 525 -27.61 3.22 18.67
CA PHE A 525 -26.58 3.93 19.43
C PHE A 525 -27.02 4.14 20.88
N ALA A 526 -26.29 3.56 21.83
CA ALA A 526 -26.48 3.72 23.27
C ALA A 526 -26.41 5.20 23.71
N LEU A 527 -25.51 6.00 23.12
CA LEU A 527 -25.46 7.45 23.37
C LEU A 527 -26.77 8.15 22.99
N THR A 528 -27.42 7.71 21.93
CA THR A 528 -28.67 8.30 21.44
C THR A 528 -29.87 7.77 22.23
N ALA A 529 -29.84 6.49 22.62
CA ALA A 529 -30.85 5.87 23.48
C ALA A 529 -31.02 6.61 24.81
N GLN A 530 -29.91 7.00 25.46
CA GLN A 530 -29.94 7.80 26.69
C GLN A 530 -30.67 9.14 26.54
N VAL A 531 -30.66 9.74 25.35
CA VAL A 531 -31.41 11.00 25.07
C VAL A 531 -32.90 10.73 24.87
N LEU A 532 -33.26 9.56 24.33
CA LEU A 532 -34.66 9.16 24.15
C LEU A 532 -35.38 8.96 25.49
N GLU A 533 -34.66 8.57 26.53
CA GLU A 533 -35.21 8.41 27.90
C GLU A 533 -35.45 9.75 28.61
N VAL A 534 -34.87 10.85 28.12
CA VAL A 534 -35.06 12.17 28.71
C VAL A 534 -36.43 12.74 28.31
N PRO A 535 -37.31 13.11 29.26
CA PRO A 535 -38.62 13.68 28.95
C PRO A 535 -38.52 15.08 28.33
N GLU A 536 -37.69 15.94 28.94
CA GLU A 536 -37.48 17.32 28.51
C GLU A 536 -35.99 17.66 28.47
N TRP A 537 -35.56 18.33 27.40
CA TRP A 537 -34.18 18.77 27.27
C TRP A 537 -34.01 20.16 27.90
N THR A 538 -33.46 20.20 29.11
CA THR A 538 -33.20 21.42 29.90
C THR A 538 -31.70 21.62 30.14
N PRO A 539 -31.26 22.83 30.57
CA PRO A 539 -29.88 23.06 30.99
C PRO A 539 -29.36 22.03 32.01
N GLU A 540 -30.17 21.68 33.01
CA GLU A 540 -29.80 20.74 34.08
C GLU A 540 -29.66 19.32 33.55
N ALA A 541 -30.54 18.90 32.63
CA ALA A 541 -30.46 17.59 32.00
C ALA A 541 -29.18 17.46 31.16
N LEU A 542 -28.86 18.50 30.38
CA LEU A 542 -27.64 18.59 29.56
C LEU A 542 -26.38 18.57 30.45
N ASP A 543 -26.31 19.40 31.49
CA ASP A 543 -25.14 19.48 32.37
C ASP A 543 -24.93 18.21 33.21
N ARG A 544 -26.02 17.56 33.64
CA ARG A 544 -25.94 16.24 34.29
C ARG A 544 -25.36 15.20 33.33
N ARG A 545 -25.89 15.14 32.10
CA ARG A 545 -25.41 14.23 31.07
C ARG A 545 -23.95 14.50 30.72
N HIS A 546 -23.57 15.76 30.55
CA HIS A 546 -22.20 16.16 30.25
C HIS A 546 -21.22 15.64 31.29
N ARG A 547 -21.49 15.88 32.59
CA ARG A 547 -20.65 15.36 33.68
C ARG A 547 -20.57 13.84 33.71
N GLN A 548 -21.67 13.14 33.41
CA GLN A 548 -21.67 11.68 33.33
C GLN A 548 -20.77 11.15 32.21
N LEU A 549 -20.88 11.73 31.00
CA LEU A 549 -20.08 11.31 29.84
C LEU A 549 -18.60 11.67 30.01
N VAL A 550 -18.28 12.87 30.49
CA VAL A 550 -16.90 13.26 30.83
C VAL A 550 -16.33 12.33 31.89
N GLY A 551 -17.11 12.02 32.94
CA GLY A 551 -16.71 11.08 33.98
C GLY A 551 -16.50 9.64 33.49
N LEU A 552 -17.25 9.20 32.48
CA LEU A 552 -17.07 7.89 31.85
C LEU A 552 -15.73 7.81 31.12
N LEU A 553 -15.41 8.81 30.29
CA LEU A 553 -14.12 8.91 29.61
C LEU A 553 -12.96 9.06 30.61
N ALA A 554 -13.15 9.84 31.67
CA ALA A 554 -12.14 10.02 32.71
C ALA A 554 -11.80 8.70 33.41
N ARG A 555 -12.80 7.83 33.66
CA ARG A 555 -12.55 6.48 34.19
C ARG A 555 -11.89 5.56 33.16
N ALA A 556 -12.42 5.52 31.93
CA ALA A 556 -11.89 4.67 30.85
C ALA A 556 -10.41 4.96 30.57
N TRP A 557 -10.02 6.24 30.61
CA TRP A 557 -8.65 6.70 30.42
C TRP A 557 -7.90 6.97 31.72
N ARG A 558 -8.38 6.54 32.90
CA ARG A 558 -7.66 6.69 34.19
C ARG A 558 -7.08 8.11 34.39
N LEU A 559 -7.93 9.12 34.18
CA LEU A 559 -7.57 10.55 34.30
C LEU A 559 -7.72 11.07 35.74
N THR A 560 -8.46 10.37 36.59
CA THR A 560 -8.72 10.72 38.00
C THR A 560 -7.87 9.92 38.96
#